data_AF-A0A917C9W8-F1
#
_entry.id   AF-A0A917C9W8-F1
#
_cell.length_a   1.000
_cell.length_b   1.000
_cell.length_c   1.000
_cell.angle_alpha   90.00
_cell.angle_beta   90.00
_cell.angle_gamma   90.00
#
_symmetry.space_group_name_H-M   'P 1'
#
loop_
_entity.id
_entity.type
_entity.pdbx_description
1 polymer ?
#
loop_
_entity_poly.entity_id
_entity_poly.type
_entity_poly.pdbx_seq_one_letter_code
_entity_poly.pdbx_strand_id
1 'polypeptide(L)'
;MRLRKQETKMDLLKQTYPDISDDIADKLHMVKISKKGLARIQLKDKSWIIDKGGKIHVFGPWSEDNHIVARVLADSKDCEIEVHETSCQIAHSPAGTEKSLQERLNWWKDNGAETLTATENGIWISWHGTYFFDQGNSLSIYEPITDEAIKVMVETAKERWCGRVEIFGDEDFKQRYWAEAERQGVKVVNYEPPEKFKLEQELGLNQDIRLFLIELSKTGSFAKARDRKTLPPDIEKSIEVLHSCKSNPLGDLEIVFDNTIKAKKFDYISFINKEILKINDVNKQHIINNLNQEISNTFTFR
;
A
#
# COMPACT_ATOMS: atom_id res chain seq x y z
N MET A 1 28.06 -35.52 -10.94
CA MET A 1 28.04 -34.67 -9.72
C MET A 1 26.67 -34.03 -9.40
N ARG A 2 25.71 -33.96 -10.35
CA ARG A 2 24.38 -33.35 -10.13
C ARG A 2 23.42 -34.20 -9.26
N LEU A 3 23.53 -35.52 -9.32
CA LEU A 3 22.69 -36.48 -8.55
C LEU A 3 22.83 -36.28 -7.04
N ARG A 4 24.07 -36.21 -6.52
CA ARG A 4 24.34 -35.99 -5.10
C ARG A 4 23.70 -34.73 -4.51
N LYS A 5 23.59 -33.65 -5.31
CA LYS A 5 22.97 -32.40 -4.83
C LYS A 5 21.44 -32.52 -4.70
N GLN A 6 20.78 -33.34 -5.52
CA GLN A 6 19.34 -33.56 -5.41
C GLN A 6 19.02 -34.54 -4.29
N GLU A 7 19.83 -35.59 -4.13
CA GLU A 7 19.75 -36.50 -2.99
C GLU A 7 19.79 -35.73 -1.67
N THR A 8 20.76 -34.80 -1.50
CA THR A 8 20.85 -33.97 -0.29
C THR A 8 19.60 -33.12 -0.03
N LYS A 9 18.92 -32.62 -1.07
CA LYS A 9 17.68 -31.84 -0.88
C LYS A 9 16.52 -32.72 -0.44
N MET A 10 16.38 -33.90 -1.02
CA MET A 10 15.37 -34.88 -0.62
C MET A 10 15.63 -35.38 0.79
N ASP A 11 16.89 -35.66 1.15
CA ASP A 11 17.27 -36.08 2.50
C ASP A 11 16.89 -35.02 3.53
N LEU A 12 17.14 -33.74 3.24
CA LEU A 12 16.71 -32.64 4.10
C LEU A 12 15.19 -32.56 4.22
N LEU A 13 14.48 -32.75 3.11
CA LEU A 13 13.02 -32.67 3.11
C LEU A 13 12.39 -33.84 3.89
N LYS A 14 12.96 -35.04 3.76
CA LYS A 14 12.55 -36.26 4.49
C LYS A 14 12.74 -36.16 6.00
N GLN A 15 13.61 -35.26 6.50
CA GLN A 15 13.70 -34.97 7.94
C GLN A 15 12.42 -34.33 8.49
N THR A 16 11.70 -33.57 7.67
CA THR A 16 10.43 -32.93 8.04
C THR A 16 9.22 -33.72 7.54
N TYR A 17 9.35 -34.38 6.39
CA TYR A 17 8.29 -35.14 5.71
C TYR A 17 8.77 -36.57 5.41
N PRO A 18 8.80 -37.48 6.39
CA PRO A 18 9.42 -38.80 6.24
C PRO A 18 8.86 -39.62 5.08
N ASP A 19 7.57 -39.45 4.79
CA ASP A 19 6.84 -40.22 3.77
C ASP A 19 6.77 -39.50 2.40
N ILE A 20 7.54 -38.43 2.22
CA ILE A 20 7.51 -37.68 0.97
C ILE A 20 8.08 -38.48 -0.20
N SER A 21 7.36 -38.46 -1.31
CA SER A 21 7.74 -39.15 -2.55
C SER A 21 8.97 -38.50 -3.21
N ASP A 22 9.81 -39.32 -3.86
CA ASP A 22 11.02 -38.87 -4.56
C ASP A 22 10.73 -38.27 -5.95
N ASP A 23 9.49 -38.37 -6.44
CA ASP A 23 9.03 -37.85 -7.74
C ASP A 23 9.04 -36.31 -7.84
N ILE A 24 9.13 -35.61 -6.71
CA ILE A 24 9.27 -34.15 -6.68
C ILE A 24 10.72 -33.68 -6.73
N ALA A 25 11.71 -34.57 -6.60
CA ALA A 25 13.13 -34.20 -6.45
C ALA A 25 13.65 -33.36 -7.61
N ASP A 26 13.16 -33.61 -8.83
CA ASP A 26 13.55 -32.89 -10.02
C ASP A 26 12.97 -31.46 -10.07
N LYS A 27 11.91 -31.15 -9.31
CA LYS A 27 11.28 -29.82 -9.24
C LYS A 27 11.98 -28.88 -8.26
N LEU A 28 12.72 -29.45 -7.29
CA LEU A 28 13.37 -28.70 -6.22
C LEU A 28 14.61 -27.92 -6.70
N HIS A 29 14.58 -26.61 -6.53
CA HIS A 29 15.76 -25.75 -6.70
C HIS A 29 16.56 -25.64 -5.40
N MET A 30 15.91 -25.39 -4.27
CA MET A 30 16.55 -25.27 -2.97
C MET A 30 15.61 -25.72 -1.85
N VAL A 31 16.16 -26.34 -0.81
CA VAL A 31 15.43 -26.71 0.41
C VAL A 31 16.21 -26.17 1.61
N LYS A 32 15.51 -25.46 2.50
CA LYS A 32 16.02 -25.00 3.78
C LYS A 32 15.09 -25.47 4.87
N ILE A 33 15.63 -26.12 5.90
CA ILE A 33 14.87 -26.53 7.08
C ILE A 33 15.27 -25.61 8.23
N SER A 34 14.28 -24.98 8.87
CA SER A 34 14.51 -24.17 10.06
C SER A 34 14.80 -25.05 11.27
N LYS A 35 15.34 -24.47 12.36
CA LYS A 35 15.55 -25.20 13.62
C LYS A 35 14.26 -25.79 14.21
N LYS A 36 13.10 -25.24 13.84
CA LYS A 36 11.77 -25.73 14.27
C LYS A 36 11.22 -26.84 13.36
N GLY A 37 12.01 -27.33 12.41
CA GLY A 37 11.58 -28.34 11.44
C GLY A 37 10.73 -27.80 10.29
N LEU A 38 10.43 -26.49 10.25
CA LEU A 38 9.67 -25.90 9.16
C LEU A 38 10.50 -25.80 7.89
N ALA A 39 9.95 -26.28 6.77
CA ALA A 39 10.61 -26.27 5.48
C ALA A 39 10.32 -24.99 4.68
N ARG A 40 11.35 -24.46 4.02
CA ARG A 40 11.27 -23.40 3.03
C ARG A 40 11.90 -23.91 1.74
N ILE A 41 11.08 -24.05 0.71
CA ILE A 41 11.43 -24.75 -0.53
C ILE A 41 11.30 -23.76 -1.68
N GLN A 42 12.35 -23.67 -2.49
CA GLN A 42 12.29 -22.94 -3.75
C GLN A 42 12.22 -23.92 -4.90
N LEU A 43 11.30 -23.70 -5.84
CA LEU A 43 11.19 -24.50 -7.06
C LEU A 43 11.99 -23.90 -8.21
N LYS A 44 12.10 -24.65 -9.31
CA LYS A 44 12.84 -24.22 -10.52
C LYS A 44 12.22 -23.03 -11.23
N ASP A 45 10.90 -22.91 -11.21
CA ASP A 45 10.14 -21.74 -11.69
C ASP A 45 10.26 -20.53 -10.75
N LYS A 46 11.07 -20.66 -9.69
CA LYS A 46 11.46 -19.64 -8.71
C LYS A 46 10.38 -19.24 -7.70
N SER A 47 9.25 -19.93 -7.70
CA SER A 47 8.28 -19.83 -6.62
C SER A 47 8.87 -20.34 -5.29
N TRP A 48 8.16 -20.04 -4.21
CA TRP A 48 8.45 -20.54 -2.89
C TRP A 48 7.28 -21.29 -2.29
N ILE A 49 7.60 -22.38 -1.61
CA ILE A 49 6.68 -23.08 -0.73
C ILE A 49 7.24 -23.00 0.68
N ILE A 50 6.46 -22.44 1.60
CA ILE A 50 6.83 -22.23 2.99
C ILE A 50 5.84 -22.96 3.88
N ASP A 51 6.36 -23.88 4.67
CA ASP A 51 5.63 -24.53 5.74
C ASP A 51 5.59 -23.63 6.97
N LYS A 52 4.39 -23.29 7.43
CA LYS A 52 4.17 -22.47 8.63
C LYS A 52 3.55 -23.26 9.79
N GLY A 53 3.80 -24.57 9.87
CA GLY A 53 3.46 -25.37 11.05
C GLY A 53 1.96 -25.64 11.22
N GLY A 54 1.21 -25.58 10.12
CA GLY A 54 -0.24 -25.79 10.10
C GLY A 54 -0.86 -25.57 8.73
N LYS A 55 -0.17 -24.86 7.83
CA LYS A 55 -0.52 -24.71 6.41
C LYS A 55 0.73 -24.66 5.54
N ILE A 56 0.57 -25.05 4.27
CA ILE A 56 1.58 -24.90 3.23
C ILE A 56 1.27 -23.63 2.43
N HIS A 57 2.14 -22.63 2.52
CA HIS A 57 1.99 -21.37 1.79
C HIS A 57 2.79 -21.41 0.50
N VAL A 58 2.17 -21.08 -0.63
CA VAL A 58 2.85 -20.97 -1.92
C VAL A 58 2.91 -19.51 -2.35
N PHE A 59 4.10 -19.02 -2.68
CA PHE A 59 4.36 -17.67 -3.15
C PHE A 59 4.92 -17.72 -4.56
N GLY A 60 4.28 -17.03 -5.49
CA GLY A 60 4.67 -17.03 -6.91
C GLY A 60 3.58 -17.62 -7.82
N PRO A 61 3.89 -17.82 -9.12
CA PRO A 61 2.93 -18.33 -10.09
C PRO A 61 2.40 -19.71 -9.72
N TRP A 62 1.09 -19.94 -9.83
CA TRP A 62 0.49 -21.25 -9.59
C TRP A 62 0.72 -22.23 -10.76
N SER A 63 1.95 -22.67 -10.92
CA SER A 63 2.38 -23.64 -11.94
C SER A 63 2.01 -25.08 -11.56
N GLU A 64 2.07 -25.99 -12.54
CA GLU A 64 1.87 -27.43 -12.30
C GLU A 64 2.88 -27.99 -11.28
N ASP A 65 4.15 -27.59 -11.38
CA ASP A 65 5.19 -27.98 -10.44
C ASP A 65 4.88 -27.49 -9.02
N ASN A 66 4.40 -26.25 -8.86
CA ASN A 66 3.97 -25.72 -7.57
C ASN A 66 2.82 -26.50 -6.98
N HIS A 67 1.80 -26.76 -7.78
CA HIS A 67 0.64 -27.51 -7.36
C HIS A 67 1.03 -28.91 -6.88
N ILE A 68 1.85 -29.64 -7.65
CA ILE A 68 2.31 -30.99 -7.29
C ILE A 68 3.09 -30.96 -5.98
N VAL A 69 4.11 -30.11 -5.88
CA VAL A 69 4.98 -30.10 -4.69
C VAL A 69 4.20 -29.65 -3.45
N ALA A 70 3.39 -28.60 -3.55
CA ALA A 70 2.59 -28.11 -2.44
C ALA A 70 1.58 -29.17 -1.96
N ARG A 71 0.95 -29.89 -2.90
CA ARG A 71 0.00 -30.94 -2.59
C ARG A 71 0.63 -32.12 -1.88
N VAL A 72 1.77 -32.60 -2.37
CA VAL A 72 2.52 -33.69 -1.73
C VAL A 72 2.91 -33.32 -0.30
N LEU A 73 3.36 -32.09 -0.06
CA LEU A 73 3.72 -31.60 1.28
C LEU A 73 2.50 -31.48 2.20
N ALA A 74 1.40 -30.96 1.68
CA ALA A 74 0.16 -30.77 2.41
C ALA A 74 -0.48 -32.11 2.80
N ASP A 75 -0.57 -33.06 1.86
CA ASP A 75 -1.08 -34.41 2.10
C ASP A 75 -0.22 -35.16 3.14
N SER A 76 1.12 -34.98 3.11
CA SER A 76 2.02 -35.57 4.11
C SER A 76 1.80 -35.03 5.53
N LYS A 77 1.16 -33.87 5.70
CA LYS A 77 0.89 -33.24 7.00
C LYS A 77 -0.59 -33.13 7.36
N ASP A 78 -1.46 -33.62 6.48
CA ASP A 78 -2.91 -33.44 6.57
C ASP A 78 -3.30 -31.97 6.82
N CYS A 79 -2.80 -31.07 5.97
CA CYS A 79 -3.04 -29.63 6.12
C CYS A 79 -3.47 -28.93 4.83
N GLU A 80 -3.92 -27.68 4.97
CA GLU A 80 -4.39 -26.88 3.85
C GLU A 80 -3.23 -26.21 3.09
N ILE A 81 -3.46 -25.95 1.81
CA ILE A 81 -2.59 -25.13 0.96
C ILE A 81 -3.20 -23.73 0.86
N GLU A 82 -2.36 -22.72 1.05
CA GLU A 82 -2.70 -21.32 0.85
C GLU A 82 -1.83 -20.75 -0.26
N VAL A 83 -2.45 -20.28 -1.34
CA VAL A 83 -1.75 -19.76 -2.51
C VAL A 83 -1.77 -18.24 -2.44
N HIS A 84 -0.59 -17.64 -2.41
CA HIS A 84 -0.36 -16.22 -2.46
C HIS A 84 0.18 -15.88 -3.85
N GLU A 85 -0.73 -15.50 -4.74
CA GLU A 85 -0.35 -14.87 -5.99
C GLU A 85 0.22 -13.46 -5.70
N THR A 86 0.87 -12.85 -6.69
CA THR A 86 1.35 -11.47 -6.53
C THR A 86 0.17 -10.54 -6.30
N SER A 87 -0.02 -10.07 -5.07
CA SER A 87 -1.12 -9.18 -4.73
C SER A 87 -0.93 -7.80 -5.34
N CYS A 88 0.31 -7.30 -5.31
CA CYS A 88 0.66 -6.00 -5.87
C CYS A 88 2.14 -5.88 -6.24
N GLN A 89 2.43 -4.92 -7.10
CA GLN A 89 3.76 -4.69 -7.65
C GLN A 89 3.98 -3.21 -7.94
N ILE A 90 5.22 -2.77 -7.80
CA ILE A 90 5.69 -1.51 -8.37
C ILE A 90 6.85 -1.74 -9.32
N ALA A 91 7.02 -0.84 -10.28
CA ALA A 91 8.10 -0.88 -11.26
C ALA A 91 8.71 0.52 -11.47
N HIS A 92 10.01 0.57 -11.71
CA HIS A 92 10.76 1.78 -12.02
C HIS A 92 10.35 2.34 -13.40
N SER A 93 10.00 3.63 -13.49
CA SER A 93 9.60 4.28 -14.75
C SER A 93 10.28 5.65 -14.98
N PRO A 94 11.07 5.83 -16.07
CA PRO A 94 11.44 4.83 -17.06
C PRO A 94 12.35 3.76 -16.44
N ALA A 95 12.48 2.61 -17.10
CA ALA A 95 13.43 1.59 -16.67
C ALA A 95 14.85 2.18 -16.64
N GLY A 96 15.40 2.38 -15.44
CA GLY A 96 16.78 2.83 -15.25
C GLY A 96 17.77 1.67 -15.17
N THR A 97 19.05 2.02 -15.05
CA THR A 97 20.13 1.05 -14.92
C THR A 97 19.95 0.22 -13.65
N GLU A 98 19.91 -1.10 -13.80
CA GLU A 98 19.77 -2.02 -12.68
C GLU A 98 21.04 -2.00 -11.82
N LYS A 99 20.89 -1.80 -10.51
CA LYS A 99 21.98 -1.99 -9.55
C LYS A 99 22.37 -3.47 -9.49
N SER A 100 23.64 -3.75 -9.22
CA SER A 100 24.11 -5.13 -9.10
C SER A 100 23.39 -5.88 -7.98
N LEU A 101 23.26 -7.20 -8.12
CA LEU A 101 22.62 -8.06 -7.11
C LEU A 101 23.23 -7.86 -5.71
N GLN A 102 24.55 -7.66 -5.63
CA GLN A 102 25.24 -7.46 -4.35
C GLN A 102 24.89 -6.10 -3.70
N GLU A 103 24.81 -5.03 -4.48
CA GLU A 103 24.37 -3.72 -3.98
C GLU A 103 22.93 -3.77 -3.49
N ARG A 104 22.05 -4.47 -4.22
CA ARG A 104 20.66 -4.66 -3.81
C ARG A 104 20.55 -5.45 -2.51
N LEU A 105 21.31 -6.53 -2.35
CA LEU A 105 21.37 -7.31 -1.11
C LEU A 105 21.84 -6.48 0.07
N ASN A 106 22.92 -5.70 -0.12
CA ASN A 106 23.45 -4.83 0.94
C ASN A 106 22.41 -3.79 1.35
N TRP A 107 21.77 -3.13 0.38
CA TRP A 107 20.73 -2.13 0.67
C TRP A 107 19.59 -2.71 1.51
N TRP A 108 19.05 -3.89 1.13
CA TRP A 108 17.98 -4.50 1.93
C TRP A 108 18.42 -4.88 3.35
N LYS A 109 19.66 -5.36 3.49
CA LYS A 109 20.24 -5.70 4.78
C LYS A 109 20.38 -4.45 5.65
N ASP A 110 20.92 -3.38 5.08
CA ASP A 110 21.16 -2.11 5.77
C ASP A 110 19.85 -1.41 6.17
N ASN A 111 18.77 -1.68 5.44
CA ASN A 111 17.44 -1.17 5.75
C ASN A 111 16.65 -2.07 6.73
N GLY A 112 17.15 -3.24 7.13
CA GLY A 112 16.52 -4.04 8.19
C GLY A 112 15.69 -5.23 7.71
N ALA A 113 15.93 -5.71 6.48
CA ALA A 113 15.35 -6.97 6.03
C ALA A 113 15.71 -8.13 6.97
N GLU A 114 14.70 -8.91 7.37
CA GLU A 114 14.85 -10.01 8.33
C GLU A 114 15.52 -11.22 7.69
N THR A 115 15.09 -11.56 6.47
CA THR A 115 15.69 -12.64 5.69
C THR A 115 15.84 -12.23 4.24
N LEU A 116 17.00 -12.56 3.67
CA LEU A 116 17.31 -12.32 2.27
C LEU A 116 17.69 -13.64 1.62
N THR A 117 17.12 -13.89 0.45
CA THR A 117 17.54 -15.00 -0.39
C THR A 117 17.72 -14.53 -1.81
N ALA A 118 18.98 -14.44 -2.22
CA ALA A 118 19.36 -14.16 -3.59
C ALA A 118 19.05 -15.34 -4.50
N THR A 119 18.55 -15.04 -5.68
CA THR A 119 18.25 -15.98 -6.75
C THR A 119 18.77 -15.40 -8.06
N GLU A 120 18.73 -16.20 -9.12
CA GLU A 120 19.12 -15.76 -10.46
C GLU A 120 18.26 -14.60 -11.00
N ASN A 121 17.01 -14.50 -10.57
CA ASN A 121 16.02 -13.55 -11.11
C ASN A 121 15.71 -12.38 -10.15
N GLY A 122 16.33 -12.34 -8.97
CA GLY A 122 15.99 -11.35 -7.96
C GLY A 122 16.24 -11.82 -6.52
N ILE A 123 15.75 -11.04 -5.57
CA ILE A 123 15.95 -11.24 -4.14
C ILE A 123 14.60 -11.42 -3.48
N TRP A 124 14.43 -12.53 -2.76
CA TRP A 124 13.30 -12.70 -1.85
C TRP A 124 13.62 -12.09 -0.49
N ILE A 125 12.72 -11.24 0.00
CA ILE A 125 12.87 -10.47 1.23
C ILE A 125 11.72 -10.81 2.19
N SER A 126 12.03 -11.04 3.47
CA SER A 126 11.05 -11.01 4.57
C SER A 126 11.21 -9.72 5.35
N TRP A 127 10.11 -9.06 5.64
CA TRP A 127 10.09 -7.78 6.35
C TRP A 127 8.79 -7.64 7.13
N HIS A 128 8.87 -7.70 8.46
CA HIS A 128 7.72 -7.58 9.36
C HIS A 128 6.56 -8.52 8.97
N GLY A 129 6.89 -9.75 8.59
CA GLY A 129 5.93 -10.76 8.16
C GLY A 129 5.43 -10.61 6.72
N THR A 130 5.78 -9.54 6.02
CA THR A 130 5.50 -9.33 4.58
C THR A 130 6.62 -9.89 3.73
N TYR A 131 6.26 -10.52 2.61
CA TYR A 131 7.21 -11.08 1.66
C TYR A 131 7.28 -10.22 0.39
N PHE A 132 8.50 -9.83 0.04
CA PHE A 132 8.77 -9.12 -1.21
C PHE A 132 9.63 -9.94 -2.17
N PHE A 133 9.52 -9.61 -3.44
CA PHE A 133 10.45 -10.05 -4.47
C PHE A 133 11.00 -8.86 -5.27
N ASP A 134 12.29 -8.56 -5.09
CA ASP A 134 13.02 -7.50 -5.79
C ASP A 134 13.69 -8.07 -7.04
N GLN A 135 13.17 -7.69 -8.22
CA GLN A 135 13.71 -8.09 -9.52
C GLN A 135 14.67 -7.05 -10.10
N GLY A 136 14.98 -5.99 -9.36
CA GLY A 136 15.90 -4.91 -9.72
C GLY A 136 15.17 -3.69 -10.24
N ASN A 137 14.32 -3.90 -11.25
CA ASN A 137 13.45 -2.89 -11.84
C ASN A 137 12.00 -2.94 -11.33
N SER A 138 11.63 -3.99 -10.59
CA SER A 138 10.32 -4.13 -9.94
C SER A 138 10.45 -4.70 -8.54
N LEU A 139 9.41 -4.44 -7.74
CA LEU A 139 9.25 -4.95 -6.40
C LEU A 139 7.80 -5.42 -6.23
N SER A 140 7.64 -6.71 -5.97
CA SER A 140 6.32 -7.34 -5.79
C SER A 140 6.10 -7.71 -4.32
N ILE A 141 4.86 -7.56 -3.83
CA ILE A 141 4.39 -8.06 -2.52
C ILE A 141 3.55 -9.33 -2.75
N TYR A 142 3.68 -10.29 -1.84
CA TYR A 142 2.87 -11.51 -1.81
C TYR A 142 2.15 -11.74 -0.47
N GLU A 143 1.83 -10.67 0.28
CA GLU A 143 1.06 -10.63 1.54
C GLU A 143 1.83 -10.76 2.87
N PRO A 144 1.29 -10.13 3.94
CA PRO A 144 0.16 -9.16 3.93
C PRO A 144 0.54 -7.78 3.35
N ILE A 145 -0.43 -7.02 2.83
CA ILE A 145 -0.21 -5.63 2.39
C ILE A 145 -0.42 -4.67 3.58
N THR A 146 0.65 -4.39 4.33
CA THR A 146 0.62 -3.47 5.47
C THR A 146 1.06 -2.06 5.09
N ASP A 147 0.79 -1.08 5.95
CA ASP A 147 1.24 0.30 5.72
C ASP A 147 2.77 0.41 5.78
N GLU A 148 3.43 -0.37 6.65
CA GLU A 148 4.88 -0.47 6.70
C GLU A 148 5.45 -1.06 5.41
N ALA A 149 4.76 -2.05 4.83
CA ALA A 149 5.14 -2.63 3.56
C ALA A 149 5.05 -1.60 2.41
N ILE A 150 3.97 -0.82 2.37
CA ILE A 150 3.82 0.27 1.39
C ILE A 150 4.91 1.32 1.59
N LYS A 151 5.18 1.71 2.85
CA LYS A 151 6.21 2.69 3.17
C LYS A 151 7.60 2.28 2.68
N VAL A 152 8.02 1.03 2.92
CA VAL A 152 9.33 0.55 2.46
C VAL A 152 9.39 0.47 0.93
N MET A 153 8.29 0.17 0.26
CA MET A 153 8.23 0.21 -1.22
C MET A 153 8.39 1.63 -1.77
N VAL A 154 7.76 2.62 -1.13
CA VAL A 154 7.90 4.04 -1.51
C VAL A 154 9.33 4.54 -1.23
N GLU A 155 9.92 4.16 -0.09
CA GLU A 155 11.33 4.47 0.22
C GLU A 155 12.28 3.84 -0.81
N THR A 156 12.03 2.57 -1.19
CA THR A 156 12.77 1.88 -2.27
C THR A 156 12.68 2.68 -3.56
N ALA A 157 11.48 3.11 -3.96
CA ALA A 157 11.26 3.90 -5.16
C ALA A 157 11.99 5.26 -5.12
N LYS A 158 11.93 5.94 -3.98
CA LYS A 158 12.58 7.23 -3.76
C LYS A 158 14.10 7.12 -3.88
N GLU A 159 14.71 6.17 -3.19
CA GLU A 159 16.16 6.05 -3.10
C GLU A 159 16.80 5.37 -4.32
N ARG A 160 16.10 4.43 -4.95
CA ARG A 160 16.68 3.57 -5.99
C ARG A 160 16.18 3.89 -7.39
N TRP A 161 15.00 4.47 -7.52
CA TRP A 161 14.30 4.66 -8.79
C TRP A 161 13.94 6.13 -9.05
N CYS A 162 14.72 7.03 -8.44
CA CYS A 162 14.60 8.49 -8.60
C CYS A 162 13.19 9.02 -8.33
N GLY A 163 12.43 8.34 -7.46
CA GLY A 163 11.08 8.73 -7.08
C GLY A 163 10.07 8.69 -8.22
N ARG A 164 10.21 7.79 -9.20
CA ARG A 164 9.21 7.62 -10.28
C ARG A 164 8.85 6.16 -10.51
N VAL A 165 7.56 5.84 -10.40
CA VAL A 165 7.08 4.45 -10.43
C VAL A 165 5.75 4.26 -11.14
N GLU A 166 5.59 3.04 -11.64
CA GLU A 166 4.31 2.45 -12.03
C GLU A 166 3.86 1.50 -10.92
N ILE A 167 2.56 1.45 -10.67
CA ILE A 167 1.95 0.60 -9.64
C ILE A 167 0.89 -0.32 -10.23
N PHE A 168 0.83 -1.54 -9.72
CA PHE A 168 -0.07 -2.61 -10.15
C PHE A 168 -0.63 -3.32 -8.92
N GLY A 169 -1.91 -3.68 -8.96
CA GLY A 169 -2.64 -4.25 -7.82
C GLY A 169 -4.09 -3.80 -7.81
N ASP A 170 -4.79 -4.15 -6.74
CA ASP A 170 -6.15 -3.68 -6.48
C ASP A 170 -6.21 -2.18 -6.17
N GLU A 171 -7.43 -1.66 -6.09
CA GLU A 171 -7.69 -0.24 -5.88
C GLU A 171 -7.28 0.24 -4.46
N ASP A 172 -7.43 -0.60 -3.44
CA ASP A 172 -7.04 -0.26 -2.06
C ASP A 172 -5.53 -0.03 -1.97
N PHE A 173 -4.74 -0.97 -2.49
CA PHE A 173 -3.30 -0.85 -2.58
C PHE A 173 -2.89 0.38 -3.36
N LYS A 174 -3.49 0.62 -4.53
CA LYS A 174 -3.13 1.77 -5.37
C LYS A 174 -3.39 3.10 -4.68
N GLN A 175 -4.52 3.24 -3.99
CA GLN A 175 -4.86 4.45 -3.23
C GLN A 175 -3.89 4.68 -2.05
N ARG A 176 -3.63 3.63 -1.26
CA ARG A 176 -2.70 3.70 -0.11
C ARG A 176 -1.27 3.99 -0.55
N TYR A 177 -0.80 3.32 -1.60
CA TYR A 177 0.52 3.57 -2.18
C TYR A 177 0.64 5.00 -2.72
N TRP A 178 -0.35 5.46 -3.49
CA TRP A 178 -0.33 6.82 -4.04
C TRP A 178 -0.27 7.88 -2.94
N ALA A 179 -1.07 7.73 -1.87
CA ALA A 179 -1.07 8.68 -0.75
C ALA A 179 0.29 8.73 -0.04
N GLU A 180 0.89 7.57 0.20
CA GLU A 180 2.22 7.48 0.81
C GLU A 180 3.32 8.00 -0.12
N ALA A 181 3.21 7.75 -1.42
CA ALA A 181 4.12 8.25 -2.44
C ALA A 181 4.10 9.78 -2.51
N GLU A 182 2.92 10.39 -2.54
CA GLU A 182 2.75 11.85 -2.54
C GLU A 182 3.38 12.47 -1.28
N ARG A 183 3.16 11.87 -0.11
CA ARG A 183 3.75 12.29 1.17
C ARG A 183 5.28 12.27 1.15
N GLN A 184 5.88 11.33 0.42
CA GLN A 184 7.33 11.18 0.33
C GLN A 184 7.98 11.86 -0.88
N GLY A 185 7.18 12.47 -1.76
CA GLY A 185 7.65 13.10 -3.00
C GLY A 185 8.01 12.10 -4.10
N VAL A 186 7.33 10.96 -4.14
CA VAL A 186 7.46 9.93 -5.19
C VAL A 186 6.30 10.07 -6.17
N LYS A 187 6.61 10.17 -7.47
CA LYS A 187 5.63 10.31 -8.55
C LYS A 187 5.16 8.95 -9.05
N VAL A 188 3.86 8.69 -8.94
CA VAL A 188 3.19 7.57 -9.60
C VAL A 188 2.75 8.01 -11.01
N VAL A 189 3.05 7.23 -12.05
CA VAL A 189 2.84 7.67 -13.45
C VAL A 189 1.66 7.00 -14.17
N ASN A 190 1.21 5.83 -13.71
CA ASN A 190 0.16 5.04 -14.35
C ASN A 190 -1.14 4.96 -13.52
N TYR A 191 -1.28 5.80 -12.51
CA TYR A 191 -2.45 5.80 -11.63
C TYR A 191 -2.73 7.22 -11.15
N GLU A 192 -4.01 7.58 -11.21
CA GLU A 192 -4.55 8.85 -10.74
C GLU A 192 -5.75 8.50 -9.84
N PRO A 193 -5.70 8.79 -8.53
CA PRO A 193 -6.81 8.45 -7.65
C PRO A 193 -8.06 9.26 -8.00
N PRO A 194 -9.26 8.74 -7.68
CA PRO A 194 -10.49 9.49 -7.84
C PRO A 194 -10.43 10.85 -7.12
N GLU A 195 -11.02 11.91 -7.70
CA GLU A 195 -10.99 13.28 -7.11
C GLU A 195 -11.48 13.31 -5.66
N LYS A 196 -12.52 12.51 -5.35
CA LYS A 196 -13.03 12.35 -3.99
C LYS A 196 -11.93 11.94 -3.01
N PHE A 197 -11.07 10.99 -3.39
CA PHE A 197 -9.98 10.50 -2.55
C PHE A 197 -8.92 11.59 -2.34
N LYS A 198 -8.58 12.35 -3.39
CA LYS A 198 -7.63 13.48 -3.27
C LYS A 198 -8.12 14.54 -2.31
N LEU A 199 -9.39 14.95 -2.43
CA LEU A 199 -10.01 15.91 -1.53
C LEU A 199 -9.98 15.42 -0.07
N GLU A 200 -10.22 14.12 0.15
CA GLU A 200 -10.16 13.53 1.48
C GLU A 200 -8.74 13.55 2.07
N GLN A 201 -7.71 13.34 1.25
CA GLN A 201 -6.30 13.45 1.66
C GLN A 201 -5.91 14.91 1.95
N GLU A 202 -6.28 15.86 1.08
CA GLU A 202 -5.99 17.29 1.25
C GLU A 202 -6.63 17.88 2.51
N LEU A 203 -7.87 17.48 2.80
CA LEU A 203 -8.59 17.95 3.98
C LEU A 203 -8.05 17.33 5.28
N GLY A 204 -7.08 16.40 5.20
CA GLY A 204 -6.53 15.70 6.36
C GLY A 204 -7.61 15.05 7.21
N LEU A 205 -8.74 14.66 6.59
CA LEU A 205 -9.90 14.13 7.30
C LEU A 205 -9.51 12.78 7.88
N ASN A 206 -9.08 12.80 9.15
CA ASN A 206 -8.97 11.59 9.93
C ASN A 206 -10.30 10.82 9.83
N GLN A 207 -10.22 9.50 9.79
CA GLN A 207 -11.35 8.58 9.71
C GLN A 207 -12.43 8.93 10.75
N ASP A 208 -12.04 9.45 11.91
CA ASP A 208 -12.93 9.97 12.95
C ASP A 208 -13.75 11.19 12.50
N ILE A 209 -13.14 12.16 11.81
CA ILE A 209 -13.84 13.33 11.26
C ILE A 209 -14.78 12.88 10.13
N ARG A 210 -14.39 11.87 9.35
CA ARG A 210 -15.23 11.22 8.33
C ARG A 210 -16.47 10.58 8.95
N LEU A 211 -16.30 9.74 9.97
CA LEU A 211 -17.41 9.10 10.68
C LEU A 211 -18.33 10.15 11.31
N PHE A 212 -17.75 11.20 11.88
CA PHE A 212 -18.49 12.32 12.45
C PHE A 212 -19.31 13.11 11.41
N LEU A 213 -18.73 13.46 10.26
CA LEU A 213 -19.43 14.18 9.19
C LEU A 213 -20.56 13.33 8.57
N ILE A 214 -20.34 12.01 8.43
CA ILE A 214 -21.37 11.06 8.00
C ILE A 214 -22.51 11.03 9.03
N GLU A 215 -22.21 10.95 10.33
CA GLU A 215 -23.19 10.97 11.41
C GLU A 215 -24.01 12.27 11.43
N LEU A 216 -23.35 13.42 11.23
CA LEU A 216 -24.01 14.74 11.14
C LEU A 216 -24.95 14.83 9.93
N SER A 217 -24.56 14.25 8.79
CA SER A 217 -25.38 14.24 7.57
C SER A 217 -26.63 13.37 7.72
N LYS A 218 -26.52 12.22 8.38
CA LYS A 218 -27.65 11.29 8.62
C LYS A 218 -28.67 11.85 9.59
N THR A 219 -28.22 12.62 10.58
CA THR A 219 -29.08 13.12 11.65
C THR A 219 -29.72 14.48 11.34
N GLY A 220 -29.40 15.11 10.19
CA GLY A 220 -29.81 16.49 9.90
C GLY A 220 -29.27 17.50 10.91
N SER A 221 -28.24 17.14 11.67
CA SER A 221 -27.78 17.88 12.86
C SER A 221 -26.83 19.03 12.54
N PHE A 222 -26.55 19.35 11.28
CA PHE A 222 -25.77 20.54 10.92
C PHE A 222 -26.35 21.82 11.53
N ALA A 223 -27.68 21.91 11.65
CA ALA A 223 -28.35 23.03 12.32
C ALA A 223 -28.17 23.02 13.86
N LYS A 224 -27.95 21.86 14.48
CA LYS A 224 -27.79 21.70 15.95
C LYS A 224 -26.33 21.78 16.41
N ALA A 225 -25.35 21.50 15.54
CA ALA A 225 -23.93 21.62 15.85
C ALA A 225 -23.48 23.10 16.00
N ARG A 226 -24.24 24.03 15.40
CA ARG A 226 -24.01 25.48 15.46
C ARG A 226 -24.05 26.05 16.90
N ASP A 227 -24.73 25.36 17.83
CA ASP A 227 -24.94 25.83 19.21
C ASP A 227 -24.06 25.13 20.27
N ARG A 228 -23.15 24.22 19.87
CA ARG A 228 -22.34 23.47 20.86
C ARG A 228 -20.91 24.00 20.97
N LYS A 229 -20.61 24.60 22.13
CA LYS A 229 -19.28 24.84 22.73
C LYS A 229 -18.41 23.57 22.93
N THR A 230 -18.67 22.48 22.21
CA THR A 230 -18.03 21.17 22.43
C THR A 230 -17.61 20.50 21.14
N LEU A 231 -17.24 21.28 20.12
CA LEU A 231 -16.53 20.73 18.98
C LEU A 231 -15.04 20.57 19.36
N PRO A 232 -14.41 19.43 19.04
CA PRO A 232 -12.97 19.29 19.11
C PRO A 232 -12.30 20.40 18.29
N PRO A 233 -11.20 21.02 18.78
CA PRO A 233 -10.53 22.14 18.10
C PRO A 233 -10.15 21.87 16.63
N ASP A 234 -9.87 20.60 16.31
CA ASP A 234 -9.47 20.17 14.97
C ASP A 234 -10.64 20.22 13.95
N ILE A 235 -11.88 20.15 14.45
CA ILE A 235 -13.10 20.29 13.65
C ILE A 235 -13.45 21.77 13.44
N GLU A 236 -13.19 22.64 14.43
CA GLU A 236 -13.38 24.09 14.26
C GLU A 236 -12.51 24.63 13.12
N LYS A 237 -11.21 24.26 13.05
CA LYS A 237 -10.32 24.64 11.94
C LYS A 237 -10.83 24.18 10.58
N SER A 238 -11.35 22.96 10.51
CA SER A 238 -11.90 22.39 9.26
C SER A 238 -13.18 23.11 8.81
N ILE A 239 -14.02 23.53 9.76
CA ILE A 239 -15.23 24.33 9.51
C ILE A 239 -14.86 25.77 9.11
N GLU A 240 -13.82 26.36 9.71
CA GLU A 240 -13.31 27.69 9.37
C GLU A 240 -12.79 27.75 7.93
N VAL A 241 -12.06 26.72 7.48
CA VAL A 241 -11.60 26.58 6.08
C VAL A 241 -12.80 26.55 5.12
N LEU A 242 -13.85 25.79 5.44
CA LEU A 242 -15.10 25.75 4.65
C LEU A 242 -15.87 27.09 4.68
N HIS A 243 -15.77 27.86 5.76
CA HIS A 243 -16.41 29.16 5.89
C HIS A 243 -15.63 30.30 5.21
N SER A 244 -14.31 30.25 5.16
CA SER A 244 -13.48 31.21 4.41
C SER A 244 -13.75 31.16 2.89
N CYS A 245 -14.28 30.04 2.40
CA CYS A 245 -14.75 29.91 1.02
C CYS A 245 -16.09 30.65 0.77
N LYS A 246 -16.87 30.99 1.82
CA LYS A 246 -18.15 31.71 1.72
C LYS A 246 -18.01 33.24 1.72
N SER A 247 -16.88 33.79 2.14
CA SER A 247 -16.67 35.24 2.27
C SER A 247 -16.10 35.92 1.00
N ASN A 248 -16.08 35.22 -0.13
CA ASN A 248 -15.73 35.81 -1.42
C ASN A 248 -16.94 36.62 -1.95
N PRO A 249 -16.82 37.92 -2.28
CA PRO A 249 -17.96 38.78 -2.56
C PRO A 249 -18.42 38.62 -4.02
N LEU A 250 -19.03 37.49 -4.34
CA LEU A 250 -19.79 37.32 -5.58
C LEU A 250 -21.08 36.54 -5.30
N GLY A 251 -22.14 37.29 -5.03
CA GLY A 251 -23.53 36.88 -5.22
C GLY A 251 -24.16 36.09 -4.07
N ASP A 252 -25.33 36.56 -3.64
CA ASP A 252 -26.20 35.90 -2.68
C ASP A 252 -26.47 34.44 -3.05
N LEU A 253 -26.04 33.53 -2.18
CA LEU A 253 -26.26 32.10 -2.31
C LEU A 253 -27.44 31.74 -1.39
N GLU A 254 -28.65 31.77 -1.95
CA GLU A 254 -29.87 31.35 -1.25
C GLU A 254 -29.94 29.81 -1.28
N ILE A 255 -29.77 29.17 -0.13
CA ILE A 255 -29.98 27.72 0.01
C ILE A 255 -31.44 27.48 0.35
N VAL A 256 -32.24 27.14 -0.66
CA VAL A 256 -33.63 26.69 -0.48
C VAL A 256 -33.61 25.20 -0.13
N PHE A 257 -34.02 24.86 1.09
CA PHE A 257 -34.31 23.48 1.49
C PHE A 257 -35.78 23.16 1.18
N ASP A 258 -36.05 22.53 0.05
CA ASP A 258 -37.38 21.98 -0.24
C ASP A 258 -37.53 20.60 0.41
N ASN A 259 -38.31 20.54 1.50
CA ASN A 259 -38.68 19.32 2.19
C ASN A 259 -39.87 18.66 1.49
N THR A 260 -39.64 18.07 0.31
CA THR A 260 -40.60 17.15 -0.29
C THR A 260 -39.92 15.88 -0.80
N ILE A 261 -39.93 14.86 0.05
CA ILE A 261 -39.57 13.48 -0.31
C ILE A 261 -40.66 12.94 -1.23
N LYS A 262 -40.36 12.78 -2.52
CA LYS A 262 -40.92 11.70 -3.36
C LYS A 262 -39.85 11.14 -4.30
N ALA A 263 -39.39 9.95 -3.94
CA ALA A 263 -38.67 8.93 -4.70
C ALA A 263 -38.27 9.23 -6.16
N LYS A 264 -36.95 9.29 -6.44
CA LYS A 264 -36.24 8.56 -7.52
C LYS A 264 -34.75 8.97 -7.60
N LYS A 265 -33.88 7.95 -7.72
CA LYS A 265 -32.47 7.97 -8.18
C LYS A 265 -31.52 8.97 -7.50
N PHE A 266 -30.58 8.43 -6.71
CA PHE A 266 -29.39 9.15 -6.26
C PHE A 266 -28.33 9.14 -7.38
N ASP A 267 -28.21 10.26 -8.08
CA ASP A 267 -26.98 10.70 -8.75
C ASP A 267 -26.54 11.99 -8.03
N TYR A 268 -25.49 11.94 -7.20
CA TYR A 268 -24.87 13.14 -6.64
C TYR A 268 -23.67 13.51 -7.49
N ILE A 269 -23.93 14.34 -8.50
CA ILE A 269 -22.94 15.22 -9.14
C ILE A 269 -23.32 16.64 -8.70
N SER A 270 -22.54 17.27 -7.82
CA SER A 270 -22.57 18.72 -7.69
C SER A 270 -21.54 19.29 -8.66
N PHE A 271 -22.02 19.71 -9.82
CA PHE A 271 -21.30 20.60 -10.72
C PHE A 271 -20.99 21.91 -9.98
N ILE A 272 -19.71 22.16 -9.71
CA ILE A 272 -19.23 23.54 -9.57
C ILE A 272 -18.83 23.99 -10.98
N ASN A 273 -19.32 25.16 -11.36
CA ASN A 273 -19.26 25.75 -12.69
C ASN A 273 -17.95 25.51 -13.45
N LYS A 274 -18.10 25.27 -14.76
CA LYS A 274 -17.07 25.47 -15.77
C LYS A 274 -16.56 26.92 -15.70
N GLU A 275 -15.52 27.18 -14.92
CA GLU A 275 -14.50 28.18 -15.23
C GLU A 275 -13.27 27.95 -14.37
N ILE A 276 -12.14 27.76 -15.07
CA ILE A 276 -10.82 27.58 -14.50
C ILE A 276 -10.44 28.87 -13.78
N LEU A 277 -10.52 28.90 -12.45
CA LEU A 277 -9.77 29.89 -11.68
C LEU A 277 -8.32 29.42 -11.58
N LYS A 278 -7.52 29.82 -12.58
CA LYS A 278 -6.06 29.94 -12.42
C LYS A 278 -5.80 30.98 -11.34
N ILE A 279 -5.56 30.54 -10.12
CA ILE A 279 -5.05 31.42 -9.07
C ILE A 279 -3.58 31.70 -9.41
N ASN A 280 -3.30 32.88 -9.96
CA ASN A 280 -1.94 33.37 -10.20
C ASN A 280 -1.20 33.52 -8.86
N ASP A 281 0.12 33.22 -8.87
CA ASP A 281 1.03 33.20 -7.71
C ASP A 281 0.99 34.49 -6.85
N VAL A 282 0.56 35.62 -7.42
CA VAL A 282 0.40 36.90 -6.73
C VAL A 282 -0.62 36.84 -5.58
N ASN A 283 -1.69 36.04 -5.72
CA ASN A 283 -2.72 35.93 -4.68
C ASN A 283 -2.31 35.02 -3.53
N LYS A 284 -1.43 34.04 -3.77
CA LYS A 284 -0.93 33.13 -2.75
C LYS A 284 -0.07 33.86 -1.73
N GLN A 285 0.80 34.76 -2.20
CA GLN A 285 1.67 35.55 -1.33
C GLN A 285 0.90 36.59 -0.50
N HIS A 286 -0.17 37.16 -1.06
CA HIS A 286 -1.03 38.10 -0.33
C HIS A 286 -1.78 37.41 0.82
N ILE A 287 -2.31 36.21 0.59
CA ILE A 287 -2.99 35.41 1.62
C ILE A 287 -2.01 34.99 2.73
N ILE A 288 -0.79 34.56 2.37
CA ILE A 288 0.25 34.20 3.35
C ILE A 288 0.67 35.41 4.20
N ASN A 289 0.80 36.60 3.60
CA ASN A 289 1.18 37.81 4.32
C ASN A 289 0.09 38.28 5.30
N ASN A 290 -1.18 38.17 4.91
CA ASN A 290 -2.29 38.54 5.78
C ASN A 290 -2.43 37.58 6.97
N LEU A 291 -2.24 36.27 6.76
CA LEU A 291 -2.22 35.27 7.84
C LEU A 291 -1.08 35.50 8.84
N ASN A 292 0.12 35.83 8.36
CA ASN A 292 1.25 36.11 9.24
C ASN A 292 1.05 37.41 10.05
N GLN A 293 0.36 38.40 9.49
CA GLN A 293 0.07 39.65 10.17
C GLN A 293 -0.95 39.48 11.30
N GLU A 294 -1.97 38.64 11.12
CA GLU A 294 -2.92 38.30 12.20
C GLU A 294 -2.28 37.48 13.32
N ILE A 295 -1.35 36.57 12.99
CA ILE A 295 -0.61 35.79 14.00
C ILE A 295 0.30 36.70 14.83
N SER A 296 0.98 37.67 14.21
CA SER A 296 1.81 38.66 14.92
C SER A 296 1.00 39.59 15.82
N ASN A 297 -0.25 39.91 15.47
CA ASN A 297 -1.12 40.77 16.29
C ASN A 297 -1.75 40.03 17.48
N THR A 298 -1.76 38.70 17.44
CA THR A 298 -2.39 37.87 18.49
C THR A 298 -1.40 37.50 19.61
N PHE A 299 -0.09 37.59 19.36
CA PHE A 299 0.97 37.29 20.33
C PHE A 299 1.78 38.53 20.71
N THR A 300 1.15 39.49 21.40
CA THR A 300 1.87 40.52 22.16
C THR A 300 1.70 40.21 23.64
N PHE A 301 2.70 39.56 24.22
CA PHE A 301 2.73 39.19 25.65
C PHE A 301 2.65 40.44 26.54
N ARG A 302 1.75 40.39 27.53
CA ARG A 302 1.93 41.00 28.85
C ARG A 302 2.28 39.91 29.84
#